data_AF-A0A1J6L6Z4-F1
#
_entry.id   AF-A0A1J6L6Z4-F1
#
_cell.length_a   1.000
_cell.length_b   1.000
_cell.length_c   1.000
_cell.angle_alpha   90.00
_cell.angle_beta   90.00
_cell.angle_gamma   90.00
#
_symmetry.space_group_name_H-M   'P 1'
#
loop_
_entity.id
_entity.type
_entity.pdbx_description
1 polymer ?
#
loop_
_entity_poly.entity_id
_entity_poly.type
_entity_poly.pdbx_seq_one_letter_code
_entity_poly.pdbx_strand_id
1 'polypeptide(L)'
;ELGKELYPGCKKFSKLSFLLHMYRTKCVFKWSNESFNSLLRLLKDALLEGEKLSSSFYETKKIVEGLGLMYEKIHDCPNNCM
;
A
#
# COMPACT_ATOMS: atom_id res chain seq x y z
N GLU A 1 4.91 14.49 -3.68
CA GLU A 1 6.00 14.23 -2.71
C GLU A 1 5.64 13.05 -1.82
N LEU A 2 6.35 11.93 -1.99
CA LEU A 2 6.10 10.68 -1.28
C LEU A 2 6.64 10.66 0.16
N GLY A 3 7.63 11.52 0.46
CA GLY A 3 8.22 11.69 1.78
C GLY A 3 7.42 12.58 2.74
N LYS A 4 6.32 13.20 2.28
CA LYS A 4 5.45 14.00 3.13
C LYS A 4 4.69 13.12 4.13
N GLU A 5 4.28 13.73 5.25
CA GLU A 5 3.37 13.15 6.22
C GLU A 5 2.14 12.56 5.52
N LEU A 6 1.60 11.48 6.08
CA LEU A 6 0.42 10.82 5.52
C LEU A 6 -0.75 11.81 5.40
N TYR A 7 -1.09 12.44 6.52
CA TYR A 7 -2.03 13.55 6.69
C TYR A 7 -1.38 14.59 7.65
N PRO A 8 -1.89 15.83 7.73
CA PRO A 8 -1.29 16.86 8.58
C PRO A 8 -1.17 16.43 10.05
N GLY A 9 0.05 16.45 10.59
CA GLY A 9 0.35 16.04 11.97
C GLY A 9 0.64 14.55 12.13
N CYS A 10 0.64 13.77 11.04
CA CYS A 10 0.97 12.35 11.09
C CYS A 10 2.49 12.15 11.22
N LYS A 11 2.98 12.08 12.47
CA LYS A 11 4.41 11.88 12.77
C LYS A 11 4.89 10.44 12.56
N LYS A 12 3.98 9.47 12.55
CA LYS A 12 4.30 8.04 12.50
C LYS A 12 4.52 7.53 11.09
N PHE A 13 3.83 8.08 10.11
CA PHE A 13 3.87 7.62 8.74
C PHE A 13 4.01 8.77 7.75
N SER A 14 4.98 8.65 6.85
CA SER A 14 4.93 9.32 5.55
C SER A 14 4.00 8.56 4.59
N LYS A 15 3.55 9.23 3.52
CA LYS A 15 2.75 8.61 2.45
C LYS A 15 3.41 7.35 1.90
N LEU A 16 4.72 7.40 1.65
CA LEU A 16 5.47 6.25 1.18
C LEU A 16 5.48 5.11 2.19
N SER A 17 5.82 5.40 3.45
CA SER A 17 5.91 4.37 4.50
C SER A 17 4.56 3.69 4.72
N PHE A 18 3.47 4.44 4.63
CA PHE A 18 2.11 3.91 4.71
C PHE A 18 1.79 2.99 3.54
N LEU A 19 2.06 3.42 2.30
CA LEU A 19 1.84 2.62 1.11
C LEU A 19 2.66 1.32 1.11
N LEU A 20 3.90 1.37 1.57
CA LEU A 20 4.76 0.20 1.67
C LEU A 20 4.23 -0.82 2.70
N HIS A 21 3.77 -0.34 3.87
CA HIS A 21 3.14 -1.21 4.86
C HIS A 21 1.83 -1.81 4.33
N MET A 22 0.97 -1.01 3.71
CA MET A 22 -0.26 -1.48 3.05
C MET A 22 0.03 -2.57 2.02
N TYR A 23 1.00 -2.33 1.13
CA TYR A 23 1.41 -3.28 0.10
C TYR A 23 1.92 -4.59 0.71
N ARG A 24 2.79 -4.50 1.72
CA ARG A 24 3.28 -5.67 2.47
C ARG A 24 2.14 -6.46 3.11
N THR A 25 1.24 -5.79 3.82
CA THR A 25 0.06 -6.40 4.44
C THR A 25 -0.77 -7.14 3.40
N LYS A 26 -1.05 -6.51 2.24
CA LYS A 26 -1.74 -7.18 1.14
C LYS A 26 -1.05 -8.46 0.69
N CYS A 27 0.27 -8.44 0.51
CA CYS A 27 1.03 -9.61 0.08
C CYS A 27 0.99 -10.73 1.12
N VAL A 28 1.22 -10.40 2.39
CA VAL A 28 1.23 -11.36 3.51
C VAL A 28 -0.13 -12.02 3.71
N PHE A 29 -1.20 -11.23 3.68
CA PHE A 29 -2.56 -11.71 3.92
C PHE A 29 -3.33 -12.03 2.63
N LYS A 30 -2.64 -12.02 1.48
CA LYS A 30 -3.18 -12.35 0.15
C LYS A 30 -4.48 -11.61 -0.18
N TRP A 31 -4.59 -10.34 0.22
CA TRP A 31 -5.78 -9.55 -0.09
C TRP A 31 -5.98 -9.46 -1.59
N SER A 32 -7.24 -9.48 -2.04
CA SER A 32 -7.56 -9.22 -3.45
C SER A 32 -7.18 -7.79 -3.84
N ASN A 33 -7.00 -7.52 -5.13
CA ASN A 33 -6.76 -6.14 -5.60
C ASN A 33 -7.98 -5.26 -5.31
N GLU A 34 -9.19 -5.81 -5.49
CA GLU A 34 -10.47 -5.18 -5.16
C GLU A 34 -10.53 -4.74 -3.69
N SER A 35 -10.30 -5.66 -2.74
CA SER A 35 -10.36 -5.34 -1.31
C SER A 35 -9.34 -4.27 -0.90
N PHE A 36 -8.12 -4.35 -1.44
CA PHE A 36 -7.09 -3.34 -1.22
C PHE A 36 -7.52 -1.96 -1.74
N ASN A 37 -8.06 -1.89 -2.96
CA ASN A 37 -8.50 -0.64 -3.56
C ASN A 37 -9.67 -0.03 -2.77
N SER A 38 -10.64 -0.85 -2.36
CA SER A 38 -11.78 -0.41 -1.54
C SER A 38 -11.34 0.15 -0.19
N LEU A 39 -10.41 -0.54 0.50
CA LEU A 39 -9.87 -0.02 1.77
C LEU A 39 -9.09 1.29 1.56
N LEU A 40 -8.26 1.35 0.52
CA LEU A 40 -7.48 2.55 0.20
C LEU A 40 -8.38 3.76 -0.07
N ARG A 41 -9.52 3.54 -0.73
CA ARG A 41 -10.54 4.57 -0.95
C ARG A 41 -11.17 5.04 0.37
N LEU A 42 -11.61 4.10 1.21
CA LEU A 42 -12.16 4.39 2.54
C LEU A 42 -11.20 5.23 3.39
N LEU A 43 -9.92 4.85 3.43
CA LEU A 43 -8.91 5.57 4.22
C LEU A 43 -8.62 6.96 3.67
N LYS A 44 -8.73 7.16 2.35
CA LYS A 44 -8.61 8.49 1.76
C LYS A 44 -9.76 9.40 2.17
N ASP A 45 -10.97 8.89 2.06
CA ASP A 45 -12.17 9.65 2.39
C ASP A 45 -12.18 9.98 3.89
N ALA A 46 -11.67 9.10 4.76
CA ALA A 46 -11.66 9.30 6.21
C ALA A 46 -10.48 10.12 6.77
N LEU A 47 -9.29 10.04 6.16
CA LEU A 47 -8.06 10.59 6.75
C LEU A 47 -7.37 11.65 5.89
N LEU A 48 -7.70 11.74 4.61
CA LEU A 48 -6.91 12.44 3.60
C LEU A 48 -7.78 13.37 2.76
N GLU A 49 -8.73 14.06 3.38
CA GLU A 49 -9.52 15.10 2.70
C GLU A 49 -8.56 16.09 2.01
N GLY A 50 -8.49 16.00 0.68
CA GLY A 50 -7.64 16.84 -0.17
C GLY A 50 -6.28 16.25 -0.59
N GLU A 51 -5.89 15.06 -0.15
CA GLU A 51 -4.55 14.51 -0.44
C GLU A 51 -4.49 13.43 -1.54
N LYS A 52 -3.58 13.66 -2.51
CA LYS A 52 -3.30 12.74 -3.62
C LYS A 52 -2.43 11.57 -3.18
N LEU A 53 -3.01 10.61 -2.47
CA LEU A 53 -2.41 9.28 -2.33
C LEU A 53 -2.68 8.45 -3.60
N SER A 54 -1.83 7.48 -3.95
CA SER A 54 -2.01 6.63 -5.14
C SER A 54 -3.43 6.04 -5.19
N SER A 55 -4.11 6.08 -6.34
CA SER A 55 -5.54 5.72 -6.48
C SER A 55 -5.80 4.22 -6.46
N SER A 56 -4.78 3.39 -6.60
CA SER A 56 -4.95 1.95 -6.77
C SER A 56 -3.73 1.16 -6.30
N PHE A 57 -3.93 -0.15 -6.18
CA PHE A 57 -2.86 -1.13 -6.04
C PHE A 57 -1.81 -1.00 -7.14
N TYR A 58 -2.22 -0.79 -8.40
CA TYR A 58 -1.28 -0.70 -9.52
C TYR A 58 -0.32 0.48 -9.38
N GLU A 59 -0.86 1.67 -9.05
CA GLU A 59 -0.04 2.85 -8.80
C GLU A 59 0.87 2.67 -7.58
N THR A 60 0.35 2.04 -6.53
CA THR A 60 1.14 1.71 -5.34
C THR A 60 2.27 0.74 -5.68
N LYS A 61 1.98 -0.31 -6.45
CA LYS A 61 2.94 -1.29 -6.92
C LYS A 61 4.03 -0.63 -7.76
N LYS A 62 3.66 0.24 -8.70
CA LYS A 62 4.60 0.98 -9.55
C LYS A 62 5.55 1.87 -8.74
N ILE A 63 5.04 2.53 -7.69
CA ILE A 63 5.87 3.31 -6.77
C ILE A 63 6.87 2.40 -6.04
N VAL A 64 6.40 1.27 -5.52
CA VAL A 64 7.24 0.31 -4.80
C VAL A 64 8.31 -0.31 -5.72
N GLU A 65 7.94 -0.72 -6.93
CA GLU A 65 8.86 -1.25 -7.95
C GLU A 65 9.85 -0.20 -8.44
N GLY A 66 9.41 1.04 -8.65
CA GLY A 66 10.27 2.17 -9.04
C GLY A 66 11.33 2.54 -8.00
N LEU A 67 11.15 2.09 -6.75
CA LEU A 67 12.12 2.23 -5.67
C LEU A 67 13.07 1.03 -5.57
N GLY A 68 13.00 0.07 -6.50
CA GLY A 68 13.79 -1.17 -6.48
C GLY A 68 13.33 -2.16 -5.42
N LEU A 69 12.23 -1.89 -4.72
CA LEU A 69 11.66 -2.76 -3.69
C LEU A 69 10.72 -3.78 -4.33
N MET A 70 11.21 -4.53 -5.33
CA MET A 70 10.46 -5.63 -5.91
C MET A 70 10.12 -6.64 -4.81
N TYR A 71 8.86 -6.62 -4.39
CA TYR A 71 8.30 -7.74 -3.64
C TYR A 71 8.13 -8.88 -4.62
N GLU A 72 9.13 -9.74 -4.65
CA GLU A 72 9.02 -11.05 -5.24
C GLU A 72 7.78 -11.71 -4.62
N LYS A 73 6.84 -12.15 -5.47
CA LYS A 73 5.79 -13.06 -4.98
C LYS A 73 6.55 -14.22 -4.39
N ILE A 74 6.51 -14.36 -3.06
CA ILE A 74 6.88 -15.63 -2.43
C ILE A 74 5.89 -16.60 -3.05
N HIS A 75 6.38 -17.38 -4.01
CA HIS A 75 5.60 -18.37 -4.70
C HIS A 75 4.97 -19.20 -3.59
N ASP A 76 3.64 -19.32 -3.62
CA ASP A 76 2.94 -20.18 -2.69
C ASP A 76 3.73 -21.47 -2.57
N CYS A 77 4.08 -21.82 -1.33
CA CYS A 77 4.75 -23.07 -1.04
C CYS A 77 4.02 -24.15 -1.85
N PRO A 78 4.71 -24.95 -2.68
CA PRO A 78 4.05 -25.95 -3.52
C PRO A 78 3.22 -26.95 -2.69
N ASN A 79 3.41 -26.97 -1.37
CA ASN A 79 2.69 -27.82 -0.42
C ASN A 79 1.53 -27.15 0.34
N ASN A 80 1.07 -25.95 -0.04
CA ASN A 80 -0.12 -25.33 0.59
C ASN A 80 -0.05 -25.32 2.14
N CYS A 81 1.09 -24.91 2.71
CA CYS A 81 1.18 -24.78 4.16
C CYS A 81 0.26 -23.63 4.62
N MET A 82 -0.80 -23.99 5.36
CA MET A 82 -1.58 -23.08 6.20
C MET A 82 -0.79 -22.69 7.45
#